data_AF-A0A7X5SBT2-F1
#
_entry.id   AF-A0A7X5SBT2-F1
#
_cell.length_a   1.000
_cell.length_b   1.000
_cell.length_c   1.000
_cell.angle_alpha   90.00
_cell.angle_beta   90.00
_cell.angle_gamma   90.00
#
_symmetry.space_group_name_H-M   'P 1'
#
loop_
_entity.id
_entity.type
_entity.pdbx_description
1 polymer ?
#
loop_
_entity_poly.entity_id
_entity_poly.type
_entity_poly.pdbx_seq_one_letter_code
_entity_poly.pdbx_strand_id
1 'polypeptide(L)' 'AHRSAFATYAGHMAGLDAVRSSLRAWAATNGNDVTERPYESWKGGVDKSFTQDGTYDVYWAIK' A
#
# COMPACT_ATOMS: atom_id res chain seq x y z
N ALA A 1 -9.22 -0.83 -18.74
CA ALA A 1 -9.07 -0.18 -17.43
C ALA A 1 -8.40 -1.19 -16.49
N HIS A 2 -7.25 -0.85 -15.92
CA HIS A 2 -6.61 -1.70 -14.89
C HIS A 2 -7.25 -1.36 -13.54
N ARG A 3 -7.67 -2.39 -12.78
CA ARG A 3 -8.23 -2.24 -11.42
C ARG A 3 -7.12 -2.42 -10.40
N SER A 4 -7.15 -1.65 -9.32
CA SER A 4 -6.22 -1.77 -8.20
C SER A 4 -6.93 -1.59 -6.87
N ALA A 5 -6.55 -2.41 -5.89
CA ALA A 5 -6.83 -2.11 -4.49
C ALA A 5 -5.83 -1.04 -4.02
N PHE A 6 -6.28 -0.09 -3.20
CA PHE A 6 -5.42 0.97 -2.69
C PHE A 6 -5.71 1.29 -1.22
N ALA A 7 -4.69 1.78 -0.53
CA ALA A 7 -4.78 2.26 0.84
C ALA A 7 -3.85 3.47 1.04
N THR A 8 -4.24 4.39 1.92
CA THR A 8 -3.37 5.48 2.38
C THR A 8 -2.90 5.19 3.79
N TYR A 9 -1.60 5.35 4.02
CA TYR A 9 -0.97 5.14 5.31
C TYR A 9 -0.18 6.38 5.73
N ALA A 10 -0.27 6.74 7.00
CA ALA A 10 0.57 7.76 7.63
C ALA A 10 1.32 7.12 8.80
N GLY A 11 2.65 7.31 8.84
CA GLY A 11 3.51 6.73 9.87
C GLY A 11 4.94 6.44 9.40
N HIS A 12 5.67 5.74 10.26
CA HIS A 12 7.02 5.27 9.95
C HIS A 12 7.01 4.16 8.89
N MET A 13 7.95 4.18 7.94
CA MET A 13 8.01 3.23 6.81
C MET A 13 8.03 1.75 7.21
N ALA A 14 8.51 1.43 8.41
CA ALA A 14 8.48 0.07 8.95
C ALA A 14 7.06 -0.53 9.03
N GLY A 15 6.02 0.32 9.09
CA GLY A 15 4.62 -0.11 9.07
C GLY A 15 4.09 -0.50 7.69
N LEU A 16 4.82 -0.22 6.60
CA LEU A 16 4.36 -0.51 5.24
C LEU A 16 4.15 -1.99 4.98
N ASP A 17 4.94 -2.86 5.61
CA ASP A 17 4.76 -4.31 5.46
C ASP A 17 3.39 -4.76 5.98
N ALA A 18 2.97 -4.24 7.13
CA ALA A 18 1.64 -4.50 7.68
C ALA A 18 0.54 -3.98 6.73
N VAL A 19 0.69 -2.77 6.19
CA VAL A 19 -0.28 -2.18 5.24
C VAL A 19 -0.41 -3.01 3.98
N ARG A 20 0.69 -3.49 3.40
CA ARG A 20 0.69 -4.38 2.22
C ARG A 20 -0.06 -5.68 2.51
N SER A 21 0.24 -6.30 3.65
CA SER A 21 -0.42 -7.53 4.09
C SER A 21 -1.93 -7.32 4.29
N SER A 22 -2.32 -6.22 4.95
CA SER A 22 -3.73 -5.84 5.11
C SER A 22 -4.43 -5.58 3.79
N LEU A 23 -3.78 -4.89 2.84
CA LEU A 23 -4.35 -4.61 1.52
C LEU A 23 -4.57 -5.90 0.72
N ARG A 24 -3.62 -6.84 0.77
CA ARG A 24 -3.76 -8.16 0.15
C ARG A 24 -4.90 -8.96 0.77
N ALA A 25 -4.96 -9.01 2.10
CA ALA A 25 -6.03 -9.70 2.82
C ALA A 25 -7.40 -9.11 2.47
N TRP A 26 -7.51 -7.78 2.42
CA TRP A 26 -8.73 -7.09 2.01
C TRP A 26 -9.14 -7.41 0.56
N ALA A 27 -8.18 -7.44 -0.38
CA ALA A 27 -8.49 -7.79 -1.77
C ALA A 27 -9.06 -9.22 -1.88
N ALA A 28 -8.45 -10.17 -1.18
CA ALA A 28 -8.88 -11.57 -1.16
C ALA A 28 -10.27 -11.75 -0.54
N THR A 29 -10.58 -11.06 0.57
CA THR A 29 -11.92 -11.13 1.18
C THR A 29 -13.02 -10.48 0.34
N ASN A 30 -12.65 -9.59 -0.59
CA ASN A 30 -13.55 -8.99 -1.57
C ASN A 30 -13.63 -9.80 -2.89
N GLY A 31 -13.07 -11.01 -2.92
CA GLY A 31 -13.14 -11.90 -4.09
C GLY A 31 -12.26 -11.45 -5.27
N ASN A 32 -11.25 -10.62 -5.02
CA ASN A 32 -10.30 -10.23 -6.06
C ASN A 32 -8.98 -10.96 -5.87
N ASP A 33 -8.38 -11.38 -6.98
CA ASP A 33 -7.03 -11.93 -6.96
C ASP A 33 -6.01 -10.83 -7.12
N VAL A 34 -4.99 -10.86 -6.26
CA VAL A 34 -3.92 -9.88 -6.27
C VAL A 34 -2.85 -10.31 -7.29
N THR A 35 -2.59 -9.44 -8.27
CA THR A 35 -1.66 -9.71 -9.36
C THR A 35 -0.43 -8.81 -9.28
N GLU A 36 0.68 -9.28 -9.86
CA GLU A 36 1.92 -8.51 -9.96
C GLU A 36 2.51 -8.07 -8.60
N ARG A 37 3.38 -7.05 -8.61
CA ARG A 37 4.02 -6.49 -7.41
C ARG A 37 3.23 -5.27 -6.94
N PRO A 38 3.13 -5.03 -5.62
CA PRO A 38 2.57 -3.79 -5.11
C PRO A 38 3.47 -2.61 -5.51
N TYR A 39 2.85 -1.44 -5.69
CA TYR A 39 3.54 -0.19 -5.96
C TYR A 39 3.11 0.89 -4.97
N GLU A 40 4.01 1.85 -4.71
CA GLU A 40 3.83 2.82 -3.63
C GLU A 40 4.23 4.22 -4.08
N SER A 41 3.44 5.21 -3.68
CA SER A 41 3.78 6.62 -3.80
C SER A 41 4.20 7.18 -2.45
N TRP A 42 5.47 7.60 -2.36
CA TRP A 42 6.07 8.13 -1.14
C TRP A 42 5.91 9.65 -1.12
N LYS A 43 4.73 10.12 -0.70
CA LYS A 43 4.33 11.54 -0.79
C LYS A 43 5.22 12.49 0.00
N GLY A 44 5.80 12.01 1.10
CA GLY A 44 6.75 12.77 1.92
C GLY A 44 8.20 12.68 1.44
N GLY A 45 8.48 11.93 0.37
CA GLY A 45 9.83 11.54 -0.02
C GLY A 45 10.45 10.51 0.93
N VAL A 46 11.70 10.14 0.65
CA VAL A 46 12.47 9.17 1.45
C VAL A 46 12.88 9.77 2.80
N ASP A 47 13.15 11.07 2.89
CA ASP A 47 13.61 11.65 4.16
C ASP A 47 12.55 11.59 5.26
N LYS A 48 11.29 11.90 4.92
CA LYS A 48 10.18 11.86 5.89
C LYS A 48 9.75 10.44 6.24
N SER A 49 10.14 9.43 5.46
CA SER A 49 9.68 8.07 5.67
C SER A 49 10.22 7.43 6.94
N PHE A 50 11.35 7.94 7.43
CA PHE A 50 11.99 7.53 8.67
C PHE A 50 11.37 8.22 9.92
N THR A 51 10.27 8.95 9.75
CA THR A 51 9.56 9.64 10.83
C THR A 51 8.10 9.18 10.93
N GLN A 52 7.40 9.56 11.99
CA GLN A 52 5.95 9.30 12.12
C GLN A 52 5.10 10.12 11.14
N ASP A 53 5.68 11.13 10.48
CA ASP A 53 4.98 12.01 9.54
C ASP A 53 5.06 11.54 8.08
N GLY A 54 5.64 10.35 7.84
CA GLY A 54 5.67 9.72 6.52
C GLY A 54 4.24 9.49 6.01
N THR A 55 3.99 9.75 4.73
CA THR A 55 2.68 9.51 4.10
C THR A 55 2.88 8.74 2.80
N TYR A 56 2.09 7.68 2.63
CA TYR A 56 2.22 6.74 1.52
C TYR A 56 0.85 6.40 0.96
N ASP A 57 0.76 6.32 -0.36
CA ASP A 57 -0.32 5.59 -1.00
C ASP A 57 0.23 4.26 -1.49
N VAL A 58 -0.40 3.17 -1.06
CA VAL A 58 -0.05 1.80 -1.41
C VAL A 58 -1.10 1.29 -2.37
N TYR A 59 -0.65 0.65 -3.44
CA TYR A 59 -1.52 0.12 -4.48
C TYR A 59 -1.12 -1.30 -4.84
N TRP A 60 -2.10 -2.11 -5.21
CA TRP A 60 -1.86 -3.44 -5.75
C TRP A 60 -2.83 -3.73 -6.89
N ALA A 61 -2.32 -4.21 -8.02
CA ALA A 61 -3.16 -4.66 -9.13
C ALA A 61 -4.05 -5.84 -8.68
N ILE A 62 -5.31 -5.80 -9.11
CA ILE A 62 -6.30 -6.84 -8.82
C ILE A 62 -7.06 -7.26 -10.08
N LYS A 63 -7.51 -8.51 -10.10
CA LYS A 63 -8.39 -9.07 -11.15
C LYS A 63 -9.75 -9.42 -10.59
#